data_AF-A0A4U8YUU2-F1
#
_entry.id   AF-A0A4U8YUU2-F1
#
_cell.length_a   1.000
_cell.length_b   1.000
_cell.length_c   1.000
_cell.angle_alpha   90.00
_cell.angle_beta   90.00
_cell.angle_gamma   90.00
#
_symmetry.space_group_name_H-M   'P 1'
#
loop_
_entity.id
_entity.type
_entity.pdbx_description
1 polymer ?
#
loop_
_entity_poly.entity_id
_entity_poly.type
_entity_poly.pdbx_seq_one_letter_code
_entity_poly.pdbx_strand_id
1 'polypeptide(L)'
;MRRATPRSAARVPLAPGRLLFHPHLAYLAAPAGSCPALVGVFSNFGDPARAVECTFLAEDGSRLAKVDHPKLYFGTHDGYVLPLSHGATGSPLSESREPQPVILTQTVETGLRVMRERPEARVWVVLNLRNASRLPFDMPQISNVSFVFEKGLSTDEQAAVRALILRTGKPFAVWSAAAFLRSCQPAEV
;
A
#
# COMPACT_ATOMS: atom_id res chain seq x y z
N MET A 1 33.87 2.34 14.90
CA MET A 1 33.05 1.45 14.06
C MET A 1 32.05 2.28 13.26
N ARG A 2 32.23 2.40 11.93
CA ARG A 2 31.27 3.11 11.06
C ARG A 2 30.05 2.21 10.84
N ARG A 3 28.87 2.62 11.31
CA ARG A 3 27.61 1.90 11.03
C ARG A 3 27.32 1.99 9.53
N ALA A 4 27.15 0.85 8.89
CA ALA A 4 26.74 0.77 7.50
C ALA A 4 25.30 1.29 7.38
N THR A 5 25.10 2.33 6.58
CA THR A 5 23.78 2.83 6.22
C THR A 5 23.07 1.78 5.36
N PRO A 6 21.87 1.28 5.71
CA PRO A 6 21.17 0.31 4.88
C PRO A 6 20.83 0.93 3.52
N ARG A 7 21.39 0.36 2.45
CA ARG A 7 21.39 0.94 1.09
C ARG A 7 20.07 0.78 0.33
N SER A 8 19.11 0.00 0.84
CA SER A 8 17.93 -0.44 0.09
C SER A 8 16.66 0.37 0.38
N ALA A 9 16.30 0.57 1.65
CA ALA A 9 15.04 1.25 2.02
C ALA A 9 15.08 2.79 1.88
N ALA A 10 16.28 3.39 1.89
CA ALA A 10 16.46 4.85 1.95
C ALA A 10 16.21 5.59 0.62
N ARG A 11 15.95 4.88 -0.49
CA ARG A 11 15.81 5.48 -1.84
C ARG A 11 14.39 5.48 -2.40
N VAL A 12 13.42 5.00 -1.64
CA VAL A 12 12.02 5.11 -2.03
C VAL A 12 11.55 6.53 -1.68
N PRO A 13 11.01 7.32 -2.62
CA PRO A 13 10.39 8.60 -2.29
C PRO A 13 9.42 8.37 -1.13
N LEU A 14 9.56 9.15 -0.06
CA LEU A 14 8.71 9.00 1.12
C LEU A 14 7.24 9.10 0.67
N ALA A 15 6.50 8.00 0.88
CA ALA A 15 5.05 7.99 0.83
C ALA A 15 4.49 9.16 1.66
N PRO A 16 3.28 9.67 1.39
CA PRO A 16 2.77 10.98 1.85
C PRO A 16 2.61 11.14 3.39
N GLY A 17 3.70 11.03 4.15
CA GLY A 17 3.75 11.07 5.61
C GLY A 17 3.09 9.89 6.33
N ARG A 18 2.54 8.90 5.60
CA ARG A 18 1.76 7.79 6.18
C ARG A 18 2.51 6.47 6.26
N LEU A 19 3.68 6.34 5.64
CA LEU A 19 4.57 5.19 5.81
C LEU A 19 5.95 5.70 6.22
N LEU A 20 6.37 5.35 7.43
CA LEU A 20 7.62 5.84 8.02
C LEU A 20 8.59 4.68 8.23
N PHE A 21 9.87 4.90 7.94
CA PHE A 21 10.93 3.97 8.27
C PHE A 21 11.47 4.24 9.66
N HIS A 22 11.49 3.22 10.52
CA HIS A 22 12.05 3.25 11.86
C HIS A 22 13.24 2.29 11.93
N PRO A 23 14.49 2.77 12.07
CA PRO A 23 15.67 1.92 11.98
C PRO A 23 15.83 0.94 13.17
N HIS A 24 15.22 1.25 14.31
CA HIS A 24 15.37 0.49 15.56
C HIS A 24 14.04 0.44 16.34
N LEU A 25 12.98 -0.07 15.71
CA LEU A 25 11.70 -0.22 16.39
C LEU A 25 11.76 -1.42 17.33
N ALA A 26 11.38 -1.22 18.59
CA ALA A 26 11.36 -2.29 19.57
C ALA A 26 10.37 -3.39 19.14
N TYR A 27 10.81 -4.65 19.19
CA TYR A 27 9.96 -5.82 19.01
C TYR A 27 10.18 -6.73 20.21
N LEU A 28 9.26 -6.64 21.16
CA LEU A 28 9.41 -7.23 22.50
C LEU A 28 9.53 -8.77 22.48
N ALA A 29 9.12 -9.42 21.39
CA ALA A 29 9.23 -10.86 21.20
C ALA A 29 10.48 -11.30 20.40
N ALA A 30 11.41 -10.39 20.05
CA ALA A 30 12.62 -10.73 19.29
C ALA A 30 13.84 -10.89 20.21
N PRO A 31 14.75 -11.84 19.93
CA PRO A 31 16.01 -11.97 20.65
C PRO A 31 16.88 -10.71 20.63
N ALA A 32 16.79 -9.91 19.55
CA ALA A 32 17.60 -8.69 19.36
C ALA A 32 17.00 -7.43 20.03
N GLY A 33 15.79 -7.50 20.58
CA GLY A 33 15.11 -6.38 21.25
C GLY A 33 14.61 -5.24 20.34
N SER A 34 15.19 -5.04 19.15
CA SER A 34 14.72 -4.09 18.14
C SER A 34 15.07 -4.53 16.72
N CYS A 35 14.28 -4.11 15.74
CA CYS A 35 14.52 -4.34 14.31
C CYS A 35 14.17 -3.08 13.50
N PRO A 36 14.76 -2.89 12.31
CA PRO A 36 14.23 -1.93 11.37
C PRO A 36 12.77 -2.25 11.03
N ALA A 37 11.93 -1.25 10.82
CA ALA A 37 10.52 -1.44 10.52
C ALA A 37 9.97 -0.35 9.61
N LEU A 38 8.95 -0.70 8.83
CA LEU A 38 8.05 0.26 8.22
C LEU A 38 6.80 0.38 9.09
N VAL A 39 6.42 1.60 9.42
CA VAL A 39 5.22 1.90 10.20
C VAL A 39 4.25 2.65 9.31
N GLY A 40 3.17 1.96 8.91
CA GLY A 40 2.11 2.47 8.06
C GLY A 40 0.91 2.92 8.88
N VAL A 41 0.42 4.13 8.65
CA VAL A 41 -0.78 4.68 9.29
C VAL A 41 -1.95 4.60 8.32
N PHE A 42 -2.98 3.86 8.72
CA PHE A 42 -4.22 3.71 7.96
C PHE A 42 -5.17 4.85 8.26
N SER A 43 -5.63 5.51 7.20
CA SER A 43 -6.54 6.67 7.25
C SER A 43 -7.74 6.46 6.33
N ASN A 44 -8.85 7.10 6.68
CA ASN A 44 -10.02 7.23 5.82
C ASN A 44 -10.20 8.72 5.50
N PHE A 45 -10.72 9.05 4.32
CA PHE A 45 -10.73 10.35 3.67
C PHE A 45 -11.55 11.40 4.43
N GLY A 46 -11.03 11.87 5.58
CA GLY A 46 -11.66 12.81 6.50
C GLY A 46 -11.76 12.34 7.96
N ASP A 47 -11.44 11.08 8.27
CA ASP A 47 -11.45 10.54 9.63
C ASP A 47 -10.01 10.47 10.19
N PRO A 48 -9.76 10.85 11.46
CA PRO A 48 -8.49 10.56 12.12
C PRO A 48 -8.07 9.09 11.95
N ALA A 49 -6.75 8.88 11.86
CA ALA A 49 -6.19 7.54 11.70
C ALA A 49 -6.61 6.61 12.84
N ARG A 50 -7.06 5.40 12.49
CA ARG A 50 -7.55 4.41 13.47
C ARG A 50 -6.84 3.07 13.42
N ALA A 51 -5.84 2.95 12.56
CA ALA A 51 -5.08 1.72 12.42
C ALA A 51 -3.62 1.96 12.04
N VAL A 52 -2.76 1.04 12.45
CA VAL A 52 -1.32 1.06 12.18
C VAL A 52 -0.85 -0.34 11.79
N GLU A 53 -0.06 -0.43 10.73
CA GLU A 53 0.76 -1.61 10.41
C GLU A 53 2.20 -1.35 10.82
N CYS A 54 2.82 -2.31 11.49
CA CYS A 54 4.27 -2.37 11.68
C CYS A 54 4.82 -3.58 10.93
N THR A 55 5.57 -3.33 9.85
CA THR A 55 6.30 -4.36 9.09
C THR A 55 7.76 -4.37 9.54
N PHE A 56 8.17 -5.37 10.30
CA PHE A 56 9.56 -5.54 10.73
C PHE A 56 10.40 -6.15 9.61
N LEU A 57 11.57 -5.58 9.41
CA LEU A 57 12.50 -5.90 8.33
C LEU A 57 13.79 -6.51 8.89
N ALA A 58 14.47 -7.31 8.06
CA ALA A 58 15.85 -7.68 8.30
C ALA A 58 16.75 -6.42 8.38
N GLU A 59 17.93 -6.54 9.00
CA GLU A 59 18.84 -5.39 9.21
C GLU A 59 19.20 -4.62 7.94
N ASP A 60 19.30 -5.33 6.81
CA ASP A 60 19.60 -4.75 5.50
C ASP A 60 18.37 -4.13 4.80
N GLY A 61 17.17 -4.31 5.37
CA GLY A 61 15.89 -3.87 4.81
C GLY A 61 15.44 -4.63 3.57
N SER A 62 16.09 -5.73 3.20
CA SER A 62 15.83 -6.44 1.93
C SER A 62 14.59 -7.34 1.98
N ARG A 63 14.16 -7.73 3.19
CA ARG A 63 13.11 -8.72 3.43
C ARG A 63 12.52 -8.52 4.82
N LEU A 64 11.45 -9.27 5.10
CA LEU A 64 10.86 -9.36 6.43
C LEU A 64 11.85 -9.89 7.46
N ALA A 65 11.77 -9.37 8.69
CA ALA A 65 12.55 -9.86 9.82
C ALA A 65 12.23 -11.34 10.10
N LYS A 66 13.23 -12.10 10.58
CA LYS A 66 13.04 -13.48 11.03
C LYS A 66 12.55 -13.49 12.48
N VAL A 67 11.29 -13.10 12.67
CA VAL A 67 10.57 -13.05 13.96
C VAL A 67 9.21 -13.72 13.81
N ASP A 68 8.55 -14.06 14.93
CA ASP A 68 7.28 -14.80 14.92
C ASP A 68 6.16 -14.08 14.14
N HIS A 69 6.06 -12.77 14.35
CA HIS A 69 5.08 -11.90 13.68
C HIS A 69 5.79 -10.72 13.02
N PRO A 70 6.31 -10.87 11.78
CA PRO A 70 7.02 -9.80 11.08
C PRO A 70 6.10 -8.68 10.61
N LYS A 71 4.77 -8.88 10.67
CA LYS A 71 3.76 -7.84 10.46
C LYS A 71 2.81 -7.81 11.65
N LEU A 72 2.65 -6.64 12.27
CA LEU A 72 1.67 -6.39 13.32
C LEU A 72 0.67 -5.36 12.84
N TYR A 73 -0.59 -5.56 13.19
CA TYR A 73 -1.70 -4.67 12.85
C TYR A 73 -2.41 -4.25 14.13
N PHE A 74 -2.61 -2.96 14.31
CA PHE A 74 -3.24 -2.37 15.49
C PHE A 74 -4.44 -1.55 15.05
N GLY A 75 -5.55 -1.64 15.80
CA GLY A 75 -6.76 -0.86 15.55
C GLY A 75 -7.70 -1.42 14.49
N THR A 76 -8.64 -0.60 14.02
CA THR A 76 -9.69 -0.99 13.08
C THR A 76 -9.33 -0.57 11.67
N HIS A 77 -9.34 -1.52 10.73
CA HIS A 77 -8.88 -1.31 9.36
C HIS A 77 -10.04 -1.23 8.35
N ASP A 78 -11.29 -1.32 8.80
CA ASP A 78 -12.47 -1.37 7.94
C ASP A 78 -12.77 0.00 7.32
N GLY A 79 -12.64 0.09 6.00
CA GLY A 79 -12.79 1.35 5.27
C GLY A 79 -11.58 2.29 5.37
N TYR A 80 -10.47 1.84 5.95
CA TYR A 80 -9.22 2.60 5.97
C TYR A 80 -8.24 2.04 4.94
N VAL A 81 -7.41 2.93 4.42
CA VAL A 81 -6.29 2.57 3.54
C VAL A 81 -5.01 3.14 4.09
N LEU A 82 -3.90 2.52 3.74
CA LEU A 82 -2.59 3.15 3.87
C LEU A 82 -2.25 3.80 2.51
N PRO A 83 -2.35 5.13 2.39
CA PRO A 83 -2.02 5.82 1.15
C PRO A 83 -0.50 5.88 0.99
N LEU A 84 0.02 5.26 -0.07
CA LEU A 84 1.42 5.28 -0.44
C LEU A 84 1.77 6.40 -1.43
N SER A 85 0.82 6.80 -2.26
CA SER A 85 0.98 7.90 -3.21
C SER A 85 -0.31 8.70 -3.34
N HIS A 86 -0.17 10.02 -3.47
CA HIS A 86 -1.25 10.93 -3.82
C HIS A 86 -1.41 11.13 -5.34
N GLY A 87 -0.62 10.43 -6.16
CA GLY A 87 -0.58 10.58 -7.61
C GLY A 87 0.02 11.91 -8.05
N ALA A 88 -0.16 12.26 -9.32
CA ALA A 88 0.47 13.43 -9.95
C ALA A 88 0.19 14.78 -9.25
N THR A 89 -0.95 14.93 -8.57
CA THR A 89 -1.31 16.18 -7.88
C THR A 89 -0.60 16.37 -6.55
N GLY A 90 -0.01 15.31 -5.98
CA GLY A 90 0.60 15.33 -4.64
C GLY A 90 -0.37 15.57 -3.48
N SER A 91 -1.65 15.83 -3.77
CA SER A 91 -2.66 16.27 -2.80
C SER A 91 -3.56 15.12 -2.34
N PRO A 92 -4.03 15.11 -1.07
CA PRO A 92 -5.05 14.18 -0.61
C PRO A 92 -6.28 14.16 -1.54
N LEU A 93 -7.00 13.04 -1.58
CA LEU A 93 -8.15 12.86 -2.48
C LEU A 93 -9.21 13.95 -2.29
N SER A 94 -9.48 14.34 -1.05
CA SER A 94 -10.44 15.38 -0.66
C SER A 94 -10.07 16.78 -1.16
N GLU A 95 -8.80 17.02 -1.44
CA GLU A 95 -8.26 18.31 -1.89
C GLU A 95 -7.99 18.33 -3.41
N SER A 96 -8.03 17.15 -4.06
CA SER A 96 -7.81 17.03 -5.49
C SER A 96 -8.97 17.63 -6.29
N ARG A 97 -8.62 18.41 -7.31
CA ARG A 97 -9.58 18.95 -8.29
C ARG A 97 -9.64 18.14 -9.58
N GLU A 98 -8.62 17.30 -9.81
CA GLU A 98 -8.47 16.53 -11.04
C GLU A 98 -8.77 15.04 -10.78
N PRO A 99 -9.52 14.38 -11.69
CA PRO A 99 -9.68 12.93 -11.68
C PRO A 99 -8.34 12.21 -11.92
N GLN A 100 -8.03 11.24 -11.07
CA GLN A 100 -6.80 10.45 -11.18
C GLN A 100 -7.05 8.95 -10.99
N PRO A 101 -6.21 8.08 -11.59
CA PRO A 101 -6.30 6.64 -11.36
C PRO A 101 -6.00 6.31 -9.91
N VAL A 102 -6.75 5.37 -9.35
CA VAL A 102 -6.49 4.74 -8.06
C VAL A 102 -6.07 3.30 -8.27
N ILE A 103 -4.95 2.91 -7.67
CA ILE A 103 -4.45 1.54 -7.67
C ILE A 103 -4.47 1.01 -6.24
N LEU A 104 -5.19 -0.08 -6.04
CA LEU A 104 -5.31 -0.81 -4.79
C LEU A 104 -4.31 -1.97 -4.78
N THR A 105 -3.56 -2.13 -3.69
CA THR A 105 -2.69 -3.28 -3.45
C THR A 105 -2.98 -3.92 -2.10
N GLN A 106 -2.66 -5.22 -1.94
CA GLN A 106 -2.86 -5.91 -0.65
C GLN A 106 -1.71 -5.69 0.34
N THR A 107 -0.52 -5.36 -0.17
CA THR A 107 0.68 -5.21 0.65
C THR A 107 1.41 -3.91 0.35
N VAL A 108 2.17 -3.45 1.34
CA VAL A 108 3.09 -2.31 1.22
C VAL A 108 4.13 -2.58 0.14
N GLU A 109 4.70 -3.78 0.11
CA GLU A 109 5.75 -4.16 -0.82
C GLU A 109 5.29 -4.09 -2.28
N THR A 110 4.11 -4.65 -2.59
CA THR A 110 3.49 -4.52 -3.91
C THR A 110 3.19 -3.05 -4.23
N GLY A 111 2.64 -2.32 -3.27
CA GLY A 111 2.26 -0.91 -3.44
C GLY A 111 3.46 0.00 -3.72
N LEU A 112 4.59 -0.20 -3.04
CA LEU A 112 5.82 0.55 -3.26
C LEU A 112 6.38 0.34 -4.67
N ARG A 113 6.31 -0.90 -5.19
CA ARG A 113 6.71 -1.21 -6.57
C ARG A 113 5.78 -0.52 -7.57
N VAL A 114 4.47 -0.64 -7.37
CA VAL A 114 3.45 -0.02 -8.24
C VAL A 114 3.59 1.49 -8.29
N MET A 115 3.76 2.15 -7.14
CA MET A 115 3.97 3.60 -7.04
C MET A 115 5.17 4.06 -7.86
N ARG A 116 6.26 3.29 -7.85
CA ARG A 116 7.46 3.63 -8.60
C ARG A 116 7.23 3.56 -10.11
N GLU A 117 6.50 2.56 -10.59
CA GLU A 117 6.23 2.40 -12.02
C GLU A 117 5.10 3.31 -12.52
N ARG A 118 4.16 3.72 -11.65
CA ARG A 118 3.00 4.58 -11.97
C ARG A 118 2.90 5.77 -11.02
N PRO A 119 3.88 6.70 -11.03
CA PRO A 119 3.92 7.83 -10.10
C PRO A 119 2.72 8.79 -10.26
N GLU A 120 2.06 8.80 -11.41
CA GLU A 120 0.88 9.61 -11.67
C GLU A 120 -0.38 9.08 -10.96
N ALA A 121 -0.39 7.81 -10.56
CA ALA A 121 -1.52 7.17 -9.92
C ALA A 121 -1.48 7.30 -8.38
N ARG A 122 -2.68 7.37 -7.80
CA ARG A 122 -2.87 7.20 -6.35
C ARG A 122 -2.69 5.73 -6.02
N VAL A 123 -1.86 5.42 -5.04
CA VAL A 123 -1.61 4.02 -4.63
C VAL A 123 -2.02 3.84 -3.19
N TRP A 124 -2.94 2.91 -2.95
CA TRP A 124 -3.50 2.62 -1.63
C TRP A 124 -3.34 1.15 -1.29
N VAL A 125 -2.81 0.88 -0.10
CA VAL A 125 -2.79 -0.48 0.46
C VAL A 125 -4.09 -0.73 1.21
N VAL A 126 -4.75 -1.83 0.87
CA VAL A 126 -5.97 -2.35 1.51
C VAL A 126 -5.66 -3.71 2.13
N LEU A 127 -5.78 -3.83 3.46
CA LEU A 127 -5.44 -5.09 4.15
C LEU A 127 -6.41 -6.23 3.84
N ASN A 128 -7.66 -5.88 3.56
CA ASN A 128 -8.70 -6.83 3.19
C ASN A 128 -9.57 -6.19 2.10
N LEU A 129 -9.86 -6.96 1.05
CA LEU A 129 -10.75 -6.55 -0.03
C LEU A 129 -12.18 -6.28 0.42
N ARG A 130 -12.66 -6.98 1.47
CA ARG A 130 -13.96 -6.66 2.09
C ARG A 130 -13.97 -5.21 2.64
N ASN A 131 -12.82 -4.71 3.10
CA ASN A 131 -12.68 -3.35 3.65
C ASN A 131 -12.69 -2.30 2.54
N ALA A 132 -12.29 -2.67 1.32
CA ALA A 132 -12.33 -1.78 0.17
C ALA A 132 -13.77 -1.38 -0.21
N SER A 133 -14.79 -2.12 0.22
CA SER A 133 -16.21 -1.81 -0.02
C SER A 133 -16.71 -0.52 0.63
N ARG A 134 -15.96 0.08 1.55
CA ARG A 134 -16.31 1.36 2.20
C ARG A 134 -15.53 2.56 1.64
N LEU A 135 -14.66 2.34 0.67
CA LEU A 135 -13.87 3.40 0.06
C LEU A 135 -14.73 4.27 -0.87
N PRO A 136 -14.40 5.56 -1.04
CA PRO A 136 -15.25 6.53 -1.73
C PRO A 136 -15.01 6.50 -3.24
N PHE A 137 -15.24 5.36 -3.90
CA PHE A 137 -15.01 5.19 -5.34
C PHE A 137 -15.96 6.01 -6.23
N ASP A 138 -17.07 6.47 -5.67
CA ASP A 138 -18.05 7.36 -6.30
C ASP A 138 -17.53 8.80 -6.47
N MET A 139 -16.46 9.18 -5.77
CA MET A 139 -15.87 10.52 -5.90
C MET A 139 -15.46 10.84 -7.35
N PRO A 140 -15.75 12.07 -7.84
CA PRO A 140 -15.38 12.48 -9.20
C PRO A 140 -13.86 12.56 -9.40
N GLN A 141 -13.08 12.73 -8.32
CA GLN A 141 -11.62 12.73 -8.31
C GLN A 141 -11.00 11.36 -8.63
N ILE A 142 -11.80 10.31 -8.75
CA ILE A 142 -11.35 8.97 -9.15
C ILE A 142 -11.81 8.71 -10.58
N SER A 143 -10.85 8.59 -11.51
CA SER A 143 -11.15 8.32 -12.93
C SER A 143 -11.42 6.84 -13.19
N ASN A 144 -10.63 5.97 -12.57
CA ASN A 144 -10.66 4.53 -12.72
C ASN A 144 -9.97 3.86 -11.53
N VAL A 145 -10.28 2.57 -11.34
CA VAL A 145 -9.72 1.77 -10.24
C VAL A 145 -9.00 0.56 -10.83
N SER A 146 -7.81 0.25 -10.31
CA SER A 146 -7.14 -1.02 -10.56
C SER A 146 -6.87 -1.73 -9.25
N PHE A 147 -7.04 -3.04 -9.23
CA PHE A 147 -6.61 -3.88 -8.11
C PHE A 147 -5.46 -4.78 -8.55
N VAL A 148 -4.34 -4.71 -7.83
CA VAL A 148 -3.12 -5.45 -8.11
C VAL A 148 -2.84 -6.42 -6.97
N PHE A 149 -2.84 -7.72 -7.27
CA PHE A 149 -2.60 -8.79 -6.30
C PHE A 149 -1.29 -9.55 -6.60
N GLU A 150 -0.58 -9.98 -5.56
CA GLU A 150 0.70 -10.69 -5.73
C GLU A 150 0.49 -12.21 -5.80
N LYS A 151 -0.42 -12.75 -4.99
CA LYS A 151 -0.75 -14.18 -4.94
C LYS A 151 -2.17 -14.40 -5.44
N GLY A 152 -2.43 -15.59 -5.99
CA GLY A 152 -3.77 -15.96 -6.46
C GLY A 152 -4.85 -15.67 -5.41
N LEU A 153 -6.00 -15.18 -5.89
CA LEU A 153 -7.12 -14.83 -5.03
C LEU A 153 -7.91 -16.07 -4.63
N SER A 154 -8.16 -16.22 -3.34
CA SER A 154 -9.14 -17.18 -2.81
C SER A 154 -10.55 -16.91 -3.35
N THR A 155 -11.45 -17.89 -3.25
CA THR A 155 -12.86 -17.73 -3.69
C THR A 155 -13.52 -16.52 -3.04
N ASP A 156 -13.29 -16.32 -1.74
CA ASP A 156 -13.80 -15.18 -0.98
C ASP A 156 -13.26 -13.84 -1.50
N GLU A 157 -11.97 -13.78 -1.79
CA GLU A 157 -11.35 -12.57 -2.35
C GLU A 157 -11.86 -12.28 -3.76
N GLN A 158 -12.05 -13.31 -4.60
CA GLN A 158 -12.65 -13.15 -5.93
C GLN A 158 -14.08 -12.61 -5.84
N ALA A 159 -14.88 -13.11 -4.89
CA ALA A 159 -16.21 -12.60 -4.64
C ALA A 159 -16.17 -11.14 -4.16
N ALA A 160 -15.24 -10.79 -3.27
CA ALA A 160 -15.05 -9.42 -2.80
C ALA A 160 -14.63 -8.47 -3.94
N VAL A 161 -13.73 -8.89 -4.83
CA VAL A 161 -13.35 -8.11 -6.02
C VAL A 161 -14.55 -7.90 -6.95
N ARG A 162 -15.36 -8.94 -7.21
CA ARG A 162 -16.58 -8.81 -8.03
C ARG A 162 -17.56 -7.82 -7.43
N ALA A 163 -17.81 -7.90 -6.12
CA ALA A 163 -18.66 -6.95 -5.41
C ALA A 163 -18.10 -5.52 -5.51
N LEU A 164 -16.78 -5.36 -5.43
CA LEU A 164 -16.11 -4.08 -5.57
C LEU A 164 -16.32 -3.47 -6.96
N ILE A 165 -16.13 -4.26 -8.02
CA ILE A 165 -16.33 -3.84 -9.42
C ILE A 165 -17.76 -3.32 -9.64
N LEU A 166 -18.76 -4.05 -9.12
CA LEU A 166 -20.16 -3.64 -9.25
C LEU A 166 -20.46 -2.35 -8.49
N ARG A 167 -19.83 -2.15 -7.33
CA ARG A 167 -20.04 -0.98 -6.47
C ARG A 167 -19.36 0.28 -7.00
N THR A 168 -18.18 0.18 -7.60
CA THR A 168 -17.40 1.38 -7.95
C THR A 168 -18.11 2.25 -8.98
N GLY A 169 -18.86 1.66 -9.92
CA GLY A 169 -19.46 2.40 -11.04
C GLY A 169 -18.43 3.07 -11.96
N LYS A 170 -17.14 2.75 -11.79
CA LYS A 170 -15.99 3.30 -12.53
C LYS A 170 -15.33 2.19 -13.33
N PRO A 171 -14.59 2.51 -14.42
CA PRO A 171 -13.73 1.53 -15.08
C PRO A 171 -12.84 0.83 -14.06
N PHE A 172 -12.91 -0.50 -14.01
CA PHE A 172 -12.21 -1.32 -13.04
C PHE A 172 -11.38 -2.39 -13.74
N ALA A 173 -10.11 -2.51 -13.37
CA ALA A 173 -9.22 -3.56 -13.86
C ALA A 173 -8.60 -4.38 -12.72
N VAL A 174 -8.37 -5.66 -12.96
CA VAL A 174 -7.80 -6.60 -11.98
C VAL A 174 -6.55 -7.21 -12.58
N TRP A 175 -5.44 -7.17 -11.85
CA TRP A 175 -4.12 -7.55 -12.35
C TRP A 175 -3.39 -8.43 -11.34
N SER A 176 -2.69 -9.45 -11.83
CA SER A 176 -1.56 -9.97 -11.07
C SER A 176 -0.43 -8.93 -11.10
N ALA A 177 0.36 -8.84 -10.03
CA ALA A 177 1.49 -7.91 -9.93
C ALA A 177 2.47 -8.09 -11.09
N ALA A 178 2.73 -9.34 -11.50
CA ALA A 178 3.61 -9.63 -12.64
C ALA A 178 3.04 -9.10 -13.97
N ALA A 179 1.74 -9.25 -14.22
CA ALA A 179 1.12 -8.73 -15.44
C ALA A 179 1.08 -7.20 -15.45
N PHE A 180 0.76 -6.59 -14.31
CA PHE A 180 0.74 -5.13 -14.16
C PHE A 180 2.11 -4.51 -14.41
N LEU A 181 3.17 -5.06 -13.81
CA LEU A 181 4.51 -4.49 -13.98
C LEU A 181 5.02 -4.65 -15.41
N ARG A 182 4.71 -5.75 -16.10
CA ARG A 182 5.02 -5.90 -17.52
C ARG A 182 4.29 -4.88 -18.39
N SER A 183 3.04 -4.55 -18.09
CA SER A 183 2.30 -3.55 -18.87
C SER A 183 2.80 -2.12 -18.66
N CYS A 184 3.62 -1.88 -17.63
CA CYS A 184 4.28 -0.59 -17.40
C CYS A 184 5.60 -0.44 -18.17
N GLN A 185 6.18 -1.54 -18.66
CA GLN A 185 7.40 -1.47 -19.44
C GLN A 185 7.08 -0.94 -20.85
N PRO A 186 7.92 -0.04 -21.40
CA PRO A 186 7.76 0.37 -22.79
C PRO A 186 7.84 -0.86 -23.69
N ALA A 187 7.00 -0.94 -24.72
CA ALA A 187 7.12 -1.97 -25.74
C ALA A 187 8.54 -1.89 -26.31
N GLU A 188 9.31 -2.97 -26.23
CA GLU A 188 10.60 -3.06 -26.90
C GLU A 188 10.34 -2.86 -28.40
N VAL A 189 10.89 -1.77 -28.95
CA VAL A 189 10.85 -1.43 -30.38
C VAL A 189 12.02 -2.08 -31.08
#